data_AF-A0A1H9IFN6-F1
#
_entry.id   AF-A0A1H9IFN6-F1
#
_cell.length_a   1.000
_cell.length_b   1.000
_cell.length_c   1.000
_cell.angle_alpha   90.00
_cell.angle_beta   90.00
_cell.angle_gamma   90.00
#
_symmetry.space_group_name_H-M   'P 1'
#
loop_
_entity.id
_entity.type
_entity.pdbx_description
1 polymer ?
#
loop_
_entity_poly.entity_id
_entity_poly.type
_entity_poly.pdbx_seq_one_letter_code
_entity_poly.pdbx_strand_id
1 'polypeptide(L)' 'MAKPLTETEYYYCIDYDRYVKCEDGMFYVIKNGKEEFNDFYARIIFGDIWTRDITEEEYYAQLN' A
#
# COMPACT_ATOMS: atom_id res chain seq x y z
N MET A 1 22.06 9.77 4.72
CA MET A 1 21.01 10.81 4.81
C MET A 1 19.75 10.11 5.28
N ALA A 2 19.27 10.40 6.49
CA ALA A 2 18.02 9.83 6.98
C ALA A 2 16.88 10.52 6.21
N LYS A 3 16.08 9.76 5.46
CA LYS A 3 14.83 10.28 4.89
C LYS A 3 13.96 10.74 6.08
N PRO A 4 13.40 11.96 6.06
CA PRO A 4 12.50 12.42 7.12
C PRO A 4 11.31 11.45 7.20
N LEU A 5 10.77 11.30 8.41
CA LEU A 5 9.69 10.37 8.80
C LEU A 5 8.61 10.25 7.71
N THR A 6 8.80 9.22 6.88
CA THR A 6 7.83 8.36 6.21
C THR A 6 6.49 9.00 5.85
N GLU A 7 6.46 9.71 4.72
CA GLU A 7 5.20 9.97 4.01
C GLU A 7 4.49 8.63 3.77
N THR A 8 3.21 8.55 4.15
CA THR A 8 2.38 7.38 3.84
C THR A 8 2.24 7.29 2.32
N GLU A 9 2.64 6.16 1.77
CA GLU A 9 2.57 5.90 0.33
C GLU A 9 1.40 4.97 0.05
N TYR A 10 0.67 5.23 -1.04
CA TYR A 10 -0.48 4.44 -1.44
C TYR A 10 -0.25 3.88 -2.83
N TYR A 11 -0.49 2.59 -2.98
CA TYR A 11 -0.26 1.84 -4.21
C TYR A 11 -1.47 1.01 -4.58
N TYR A 12 -1.72 0.88 -5.87
CA TYR A 12 -2.56 -0.16 -6.42
C TYR A 12 -1.70 -1.24 -7.04
N CYS A 13 -1.76 -2.44 -6.47
CA CYS A 13 -1.06 -3.60 -6.95
C CYS A 13 -1.89 -4.31 -8.03
N ILE A 14 -1.35 -4.31 -9.24
CA ILE A 14 -2.09 -4.74 -10.43
C ILE A 14 -2.09 -6.27 -10.55
N ASP A 15 -1.01 -6.93 -10.11
CA ASP A 15 -0.88 -8.38 -10.15
C ASP A 15 -1.91 -9.10 -9.26
N TYR A 16 -2.31 -8.47 -8.15
CA TYR A 16 -3.20 -9.06 -7.15
C TYR A 16 -4.55 -8.36 -7.01
N ASP A 17 -4.78 -7.27 -7.77
CA ASP A 17 -5.98 -6.44 -7.68
C ASP A 17 -6.24 -5.98 -6.23
N ARG A 18 -5.23 -5.31 -5.65
CA ARG A 18 -5.27 -4.86 -4.24
C ARG A 18 -4.80 -3.43 -4.09
N TYR A 19 -5.50 -2.70 -3.21
CA TYR A 19 -5.09 -1.41 -2.69
C TYR A 19 -4.16 -1.64 -1.51
N VAL A 20 -2.99 -1.02 -1.54
CA VAL A 20 -1.91 -1.18 -0.58
C VAL A 20 -1.52 0.17 -0.02
N LYS A 21 -1.33 0.26 1.29
CA LYS A 21 -0.81 1.44 2.00
C LYS A 21 0.51 1.04 2.66
N CYS A 22 1.54 1.86 2.50
CA CYS A 22 2.80 1.77 3.22
C CYS A 22 2.87 2.95 4.20
N GLU A 23 2.82 2.65 5.50
CA GLU A 23 2.89 3.64 6.57
C GLU A 23 3.98 3.21 7.54
N ASP A 24 4.99 4.06 7.75
CA ASP A 24 6.16 3.74 8.59
C ASP A 24 6.85 2.40 8.23
N GLY A 25 6.84 2.03 6.94
CA GLY A 25 7.41 0.78 6.44
C GLY A 25 6.54 -0.47 6.72
N MET A 26 5.35 -0.28 7.30
CA MET A 26 4.34 -1.32 7.47
C MET A 26 3.37 -1.29 6.30
N PHE A 27 3.06 -2.47 5.77
CA PHE A 27 2.18 -2.63 4.62
C PHE A 27 0.80 -3.10 5.07
N TYR A 28 -0.22 -2.42 4.56
CA TYR A 28 -1.62 -2.71 4.80
C TYR A 28 -2.35 -2.85 3.47
N VAL A 29 -3.40 -3.67 3.43
CA VAL A 29 -4.25 -3.83 2.26
C VAL A 29 -5.71 -3.74 2.61
N ILE A 30 -6.51 -3.31 1.64
CA ILE A 30 -7.97 -3.35 1.78
C ILE A 30 -8.49 -4.69 1.27
N LYS A 31 -9.19 -5.40 2.16
CA LYS A 31 -9.89 -6.64 1.87
C LYS A 31 -11.29 -6.59 2.46
N ASN A 32 -12.30 -6.79 1.62
CA ASN A 32 -13.70 -6.75 2.02
C ASN A 32 -14.09 -5.46 2.77
N GLY A 33 -13.57 -4.31 2.32
CA GLY A 33 -13.84 -3.00 2.92
C GLY A 33 -13.16 -2.75 4.26
N LYS A 34 -12.18 -3.59 4.65
CA LYS A 34 -11.40 -3.43 5.87
C LYS A 34 -9.92 -3.39 5.55
N GLU A 35 -9.20 -2.55 6.28
CA GLU A 35 -7.75 -2.52 6.27
C GLU A 35 -7.18 -3.69 7.11
N GLU A 36 -6.27 -4.45 6.52
CA GLU A 36 -5.56 -5.55 7.17
C GLU A 36 -4.05 -5.41 6.94
N PHE A 37 -3.26 -5.58 7.99
CA PHE A 37 -1.81 -5.66 7.87
C PHE A 37 -1.40 -6.86 7.03
N ASN A 38 -0.48 -6.66 6.08
CA ASN A 38 0.02 -7.71 5.21
C ASN A 38 1.46 -7.44 4.74
N ASP A 39 2.41 -8.15 5.34
CA ASP A 39 3.84 -8.02 5.10
C ASP A 39 4.29 -8.57 3.73
N PHE A 40 3.46 -9.36 3.04
CA PHE A 40 3.74 -9.84 1.68
C PHE A 40 4.04 -8.68 0.71
N TYR A 41 3.36 -7.54 0.91
CA TYR A 41 3.50 -6.37 0.05
C TYR A 41 4.76 -5.55 0.31
N ALA A 42 5.58 -5.90 1.32
CA ALA A 42 6.93 -5.36 1.44
C ALA A 42 7.81 -5.67 0.21
N ARG A 43 7.43 -6.68 -0.58
CA ARG A 43 8.03 -7.00 -1.88
C ARG A 43 7.94 -5.88 -2.93
N ILE A 44 7.03 -4.91 -2.74
CA ILE A 44 6.98 -3.68 -3.56
C ILE A 44 8.31 -2.92 -3.49
N ILE A 45 8.93 -2.85 -2.30
CA ILE A 45 10.24 -2.16 -2.10
C ILE A 45 11.35 -2.82 -2.92
N PHE A 46 11.27 -4.13 -3.12
CA PHE A 46 12.27 -4.90 -3.87
C PHE A 46 12.02 -4.85 -5.39
N GLY A 47 10.94 -4.23 -5.85
CA GLY A 47 10.58 -4.18 -7.27
C GLY A 47 10.03 -5.50 -7.83
N ASP A 48 9.66 -6.43 -6.96
CA ASP A 48 9.14 -7.76 -7.30
C ASP A 48 7.66 -7.75 -7.70
N ILE A 49 6.96 -6.67 -7.36
CA ILE A 49 5.52 -6.51 -7.55
C ILE A 49 5.29 -5.25 -8.37
N TRP A 50 4.47 -5.34 -9.43
CA TRP A 50 4.14 -4.18 -10.22
C TRP A 50 2.99 -3.39 -9.56
N THR A 51 3.27 -2.12 -9.28
CA THR A 51 2.33 -1.21 -8.62
C THR A 51 2.19 0.09 -9.39
N ARG A 52 1.02 0.73 -9.23
CA ARG A 52 0.75 2.10 -9.65
C ARG A 52 0.56 2.96 -8.40
N ASP A 53 1.20 4.11 -8.34
CA ASP A 53 0.93 5.11 -7.30
C ASP A 53 -0.52 5.60 -7.40
N ILE A 54 -1.21 5.64 -6.26
CA ILE A 54 -2.58 6.13 -6.14
C ILE A 54 -2.66 7.20 -5.07
N THR A 55 -3.76 7.93 -5.03
CA THR A 55 -4.01 8.89 -3.94
C THR A 55 -4.53 8.19 -2.69
N GLU A 56 -4.38 8.88 -1.55
CA GLU A 56 -5.02 8.52 -0.30
C GLU A 56 -6.54 8.34 -0.45
N GLU A 57 -7.18 9.24 -1.19
CA GLU A 57 -8.63 9.21 -1.46
C GLU A 57 -9.03 7.95 -2.24
N GLU A 58 -8.24 7.54 -3.26
CA GLU A 58 -8.48 6.31 -4.01
C GLU A 58 -8.40 5.07 -3.12
N TYR A 59 -7.45 5.04 -2.17
CA TYR A 59 -7.30 3.95 -1.21
C TYR A 59 -8.48 3.90 -0.24
N TYR A 60 -8.78 4.99 0.48
CA TYR A 60 -9.84 5.00 1.48
C TYR A 60 -11.26 4.90 0.90
N ALA A 61 -11.47 5.25 -0.37
CA ALA A 61 -12.73 5.00 -1.07
C ALA A 61 -13.12 3.52 -1.14
N GLN A 62 -12.19 2.60 -0.88
CA GLN A 62 -12.45 1.17 -0.85
C GLN A 62 -12.84 0.65 0.54
N LEU A 63 -12.74 1.47 1.58
CA LEU A 63 -13.29 1.15 2.90
C LEU A 63 -14.81 1.39 2.88
N ASN A 64 -15.56 0.47 3.48
CA ASN A 64 -17.02 0.60 3.65
C ASN A 64 -17.39 1.46 4.86
#